data_AF-A0A4S8HVR7-F1
#
_entry.id   AF-A0A4S8HVR7-F1
#
_cell.length_a   1.000
_cell.length_b   1.000
_cell.length_c   1.000
_cell.angle_alpha   90.00
_cell.angle_beta   90.00
_cell.angle_gamma   90.00
#
_symmetry.space_group_name_H-M   'P 1'
#
loop_
_entity.id
_entity.type
_entity.pdbx_description
1 polymer ?
#
loop_
_entity_poly.entity_id
_entity_poly.type
_entity_poly.pdbx_seq_one_letter_code
_entity_poly.pdbx_strand_id
1 'polypeptide(L)'
;MDKLSLRKYRRQGSLVDNTINSLKQLTKADKTPKGNTSLTHKGLIKSDKEFLEFFIDDKPLSSLIDTFYKSKGSILDSWIGVLGSSANRKTDIIKVKQFLGKSISDKEIRQLYPDNWTDDEFEWYLEKTREELSNPEILIYCCAECGDYDCGGIAITIDKTDNSVIWTISNSDGKLKFEFDKYLYFELFNRHIQNCEYPK
;
A
#
# COMPACT_ATOMS: atom_id res chain seq x y z
N MET A 1 4.04 18.17 16.94
CA MET A 1 3.82 17.61 15.59
C MET A 1 4.58 16.31 15.52
N ASP A 2 3.93 15.29 15.01
CA ASP A 2 4.47 13.95 14.86
C ASP A 2 5.50 13.95 13.73
N LYS A 3 6.44 13.00 13.79
CA LYS A 3 7.47 12.82 12.77
C LYS A 3 7.14 11.64 11.86
N LEU A 4 6.89 11.93 10.58
CA LEU A 4 6.69 10.91 9.56
C LEU A 4 8.03 10.49 8.92
N SER A 5 8.21 9.19 8.70
CA SER A 5 9.30 8.66 7.88
C SER A 5 8.88 7.39 7.13
N LEU A 6 9.59 7.07 6.05
CA LEU A 6 9.41 5.85 5.27
C LEU A 6 10.61 4.93 5.47
N ARG A 7 10.37 3.64 5.72
CA ARG A 7 11.43 2.63 5.81
C ARG A 7 11.09 1.42 4.95
N LYS A 8 12.12 0.86 4.30
CA LYS A 8 11.97 -0.44 3.62
C LYS A 8 11.58 -1.48 4.66
N TYR A 9 10.53 -2.21 4.35
CA TYR A 9 10.02 -3.28 5.17
C TYR A 9 9.76 -4.50 4.28
N ARG A 10 9.82 -5.67 4.91
CA ARG A 10 9.57 -6.94 4.21
C ARG A 10 8.57 -7.72 5.03
N ARG A 11 7.37 -7.91 4.47
CA ARG A 11 6.43 -8.90 4.99
C ARG A 11 7.05 -10.27 4.75
N GLN A 12 7.30 -11.00 5.83
CA GLN A 12 7.69 -12.40 5.74
C GLN A 12 6.47 -13.23 5.33
N GLY A 13 6.68 -14.15 4.41
CA GLY A 13 5.67 -15.13 4.04
C GLY A 13 5.21 -15.93 5.25
N SER A 14 3.90 -16.12 5.38
CA SER A 14 3.29 -16.93 6.44
C SER A 14 2.66 -18.20 5.87
N LEU A 15 2.60 -19.25 6.69
CA LEU A 15 1.88 -20.47 6.37
C LEU A 15 0.38 -20.17 6.41
N VAL A 16 -0.28 -20.37 5.28
CA VAL A 16 -1.75 -20.31 5.16
C VAL A 16 -2.37 -21.58 5.74
N ASP A 17 -1.73 -22.72 5.48
CA ASP A 17 -2.19 -24.02 5.92
C ASP A 17 -1.01 -24.99 5.98
N ASN A 18 -0.61 -25.38 7.19
CA ASN A 18 0.50 -26.32 7.40
C ASN A 18 0.10 -27.77 7.12
N THR A 19 -1.20 -28.05 6.95
CA THR A 19 -1.70 -29.38 6.61
C THR A 19 -1.67 -29.65 5.10
N ILE A 20 -1.49 -28.61 4.29
CA ILE A 20 -1.47 -28.69 2.84
C ILE A 20 -0.06 -28.38 2.33
N ASN A 21 0.77 -29.40 2.21
CA ASN A 21 2.14 -29.33 1.70
C ASN A 21 2.35 -30.13 0.40
N SER A 22 1.28 -30.65 -0.19
CA SER A 22 1.29 -31.38 -1.46
C SER A 22 0.05 -31.08 -2.30
N LEU A 23 0.17 -31.23 -3.63
CA LEU A 23 -0.93 -31.07 -4.58
C LEU A 23 -2.09 -32.03 -4.23
N LYS A 24 -1.77 -33.25 -3.82
CA LYS A 24 -2.77 -34.26 -3.43
C LYS A 24 -3.63 -33.81 -2.24
N GLN A 25 -3.03 -33.18 -1.23
CA GLN A 25 -3.78 -32.63 -0.10
C GLN A 25 -4.61 -31.43 -0.51
N LEU A 26 -4.07 -30.58 -1.38
CA LEU A 26 -4.74 -29.39 -1.89
C LEU A 26 -6.02 -29.77 -2.66
N THR A 27 -5.94 -30.77 -3.54
CA THR A 27 -7.11 -31.34 -4.25
C THR A 27 -8.11 -32.00 -3.30
N LYS A 28 -7.64 -32.74 -2.29
CA LYS A 28 -8.52 -33.38 -1.29
C LYS A 28 -9.29 -32.36 -0.44
N ALA A 29 -8.68 -31.21 -0.17
CA ALA A 29 -9.28 -30.15 0.62
C ALA A 29 -10.18 -29.21 -0.23
N ASP A 30 -10.30 -29.48 -1.54
CA ASP A 30 -10.97 -28.61 -2.52
C ASP A 30 -10.50 -27.14 -2.42
N LYS A 31 -9.21 -26.95 -2.13
CA LYS A 31 -8.58 -25.63 -2.09
C LYS A 31 -7.81 -25.40 -3.36
N THR A 32 -7.81 -24.16 -3.83
CA THR A 32 -6.91 -23.67 -4.87
C THR A 32 -5.97 -22.63 -4.26
N PRO A 33 -4.68 -22.56 -4.67
CA PRO A 33 -3.84 -21.44 -4.28
C PRO A 33 -4.48 -20.16 -4.83
N LYS A 34 -4.74 -19.19 -3.96
CA LYS A 34 -5.28 -17.88 -4.36
C LYS A 34 -4.20 -16.82 -4.20
N GLY A 35 -4.24 -15.79 -5.04
CA GLY A 35 -3.28 -14.69 -4.99
C GLY A 35 -1.84 -15.16 -5.16
N ASN A 36 -0.97 -14.74 -4.23
CA ASN A 36 0.47 -15.00 -4.23
C ASN A 36 0.87 -16.22 -3.39
N THR A 37 -0.06 -17.15 -3.15
CA THR A 37 0.20 -18.29 -2.29
C THR A 37 0.87 -19.42 -3.09
N SER A 38 2.00 -19.92 -2.62
CA SER A 38 2.78 -20.99 -3.24
C SER A 38 2.78 -22.25 -2.38
N LEU A 39 2.61 -23.42 -3.00
CA LEU A 39 2.72 -24.70 -2.30
C LEU A 39 4.19 -25.08 -2.11
N THR A 40 4.57 -25.39 -0.86
CA THR A 40 5.92 -25.84 -0.51
C THR A 40 5.87 -27.11 0.33
N HIS A 41 7.03 -27.75 0.55
CA HIS A 41 7.14 -28.90 1.45
C HIS A 41 6.74 -28.61 2.91
N LYS A 42 6.69 -27.32 3.31
CA LYS A 42 6.26 -26.90 4.66
C LYS A 42 4.77 -26.61 4.75
N GLY A 43 4.08 -26.47 3.63
CA GLY A 43 2.69 -26.04 3.57
C GLY A 43 2.44 -25.03 2.43
N LEU A 44 1.23 -24.49 2.41
CA LEU A 44 0.85 -23.40 1.52
C LEU A 44 1.36 -22.08 2.12
N ILE A 45 2.27 -21.37 1.44
CA ILE A 45 2.99 -20.19 1.95
C ILE A 45 2.62 -18.96 1.13
N LYS A 46 2.28 -17.86 1.80
CA LYS A 46 2.12 -16.53 1.16
C LYS A 46 3.49 -15.98 0.77
N SER A 47 3.63 -15.35 -0.39
CA SER A 47 4.93 -14.82 -0.81
C SER A 47 5.41 -13.67 0.07
N ASP A 48 6.72 -13.59 0.26
CA ASP A 48 7.38 -12.39 0.75
C ASP A 48 7.03 -11.18 -0.14
N LYS A 49 6.85 -10.02 0.47
CA LYS A 49 6.65 -8.78 -0.28
C LYS A 49 7.37 -7.61 0.39
N GLU A 50 8.16 -6.90 -0.41
CA GLU A 50 8.78 -5.65 0.01
C GLU A 50 7.78 -4.50 -0.17
N PHE A 51 7.84 -3.54 0.74
CA PHE A 51 7.07 -2.31 0.68
C PHE A 51 7.75 -1.24 1.54
N LEU A 52 7.26 -0.01 1.46
CA LEU A 52 7.64 1.05 2.39
C LEU A 52 6.62 1.17 3.50
N GLU A 53 7.08 0.94 4.72
CA GLU A 53 6.28 1.13 5.93
C GLU A 53 6.39 2.59 6.38
N PHE A 54 5.26 3.12 6.84
CA PHE A 54 5.17 4.44 7.45
C PHE A 54 5.55 4.33 8.93
N PHE A 55 6.40 5.22 9.39
CA PHE A 55 6.78 5.34 10.80
C PHE A 55 6.37 6.71 11.31
N ILE A 56 5.67 6.72 12.45
CA ILE A 56 5.23 7.92 13.16
C ILE A 56 5.90 7.90 14.53
N ASP A 57 6.75 8.90 14.80
CA ASP A 57 7.59 8.98 15.99
C ASP A 57 8.35 7.68 16.26
N ASP A 58 9.02 7.19 15.21
CA ASP A 58 9.80 5.95 15.20
C ASP A 58 9.03 4.66 15.50
N LYS A 59 7.68 4.71 15.56
CA LYS A 59 6.81 3.54 15.66
C LYS A 59 6.19 3.21 14.30
N PRO A 60 6.14 1.92 13.89
CA PRO A 60 5.49 1.55 12.65
C PRO A 60 3.98 1.83 12.74
N LEU A 61 3.44 2.50 11.72
CA LEU A 61 2.03 2.87 11.67
C LEU A 61 1.12 1.64 11.73
N SER A 62 1.54 0.51 11.15
CA SER A 62 0.83 -0.77 11.25
C SER A 62 0.59 -1.19 12.70
N SER A 63 1.57 -1.04 13.59
CA SER A 63 1.40 -1.36 15.02
C SER A 63 0.47 -0.36 15.74
N LEU A 64 0.50 0.92 15.36
CA LEU A 64 -0.42 1.92 15.88
C LEU A 64 -1.87 1.60 15.47
N ILE A 65 -2.04 1.16 14.22
CA ILE A 65 -3.33 0.72 13.67
C ILE A 65 -3.82 -0.56 14.36
N ASP A 66 -2.95 -1.54 14.57
CA ASP A 66 -3.28 -2.78 15.29
C ASP A 66 -3.83 -2.47 16.69
N THR A 67 -3.19 -1.53 17.38
CA THR A 67 -3.62 -1.06 18.70
C THR A 67 -4.98 -0.35 18.63
N PHE A 68 -5.15 0.54 17.65
CA PHE A 68 -6.39 1.30 17.46
C PHE A 68 -7.60 0.40 17.16
N TYR A 69 -7.43 -0.62 16.31
CA TYR A 69 -8.47 -1.61 16.01
C TYR A 69 -8.62 -2.70 17.08
N LYS A 70 -7.74 -2.74 18.08
CA LYS A 70 -7.65 -3.84 19.06
C LYS A 70 -7.56 -5.21 18.36
N SER A 71 -6.77 -5.25 17.28
CA SER A 71 -6.60 -6.44 16.45
C SER A 71 -5.95 -7.57 17.23
N LYS A 72 -6.37 -8.82 16.98
CA LYS A 72 -5.75 -10.03 17.57
C LYS A 72 -4.44 -10.44 16.88
N GLY A 73 -4.15 -9.85 15.73
CA GLY A 73 -2.97 -10.08 14.91
C GLY A 73 -2.57 -8.78 14.22
N SER A 74 -1.61 -8.85 13.31
CA SER A 74 -1.15 -7.64 12.62
C SER A 74 -1.97 -7.39 11.35
N ILE A 75 -2.28 -6.13 11.06
CA ILE A 75 -2.81 -5.76 9.74
C ILE A 75 -1.89 -6.21 8.61
N LEU A 76 -0.59 -6.38 8.87
CA LEU A 76 0.40 -6.87 7.91
C LEU A 76 0.18 -8.31 7.44
N ASP A 77 -0.69 -9.06 8.13
CA ASP A 77 -1.13 -10.38 7.68
C ASP A 77 -1.98 -10.32 6.40
N SER A 78 -2.66 -9.18 6.18
CA SER A 78 -3.60 -8.95 5.08
C SER A 78 -3.24 -7.75 4.20
N TRP A 79 -2.56 -6.74 4.76
CA TRP A 79 -2.35 -5.44 4.12
C TRP A 79 -0.89 -5.02 4.18
N ILE A 80 -0.34 -4.44 3.11
CA ILE A 80 1.02 -3.88 3.08
C ILE A 80 0.97 -2.42 2.63
N GLY A 81 2.02 -1.65 2.93
CA GLY A 81 2.10 -0.26 2.51
C GLY A 81 1.98 -0.14 0.99
N VAL A 82 1.20 0.84 0.53
CA VAL A 82 0.96 1.07 -0.91
C VAL A 82 2.23 1.44 -1.66
N LEU A 83 3.16 2.16 -1.01
CA LEU A 83 4.42 2.56 -1.63
C LEU A 83 5.41 1.40 -1.66
N GLY A 84 6.10 1.23 -2.79
CA GLY A 84 7.13 0.22 -2.98
C GLY A 84 6.62 -1.23 -3.06
N SER A 85 5.29 -1.43 -3.05
CA SER A 85 4.66 -2.75 -3.16
C SER A 85 4.46 -3.21 -4.61
N SER A 86 4.45 -2.26 -5.55
CA SER A 86 4.42 -2.50 -6.99
C SER A 86 5.81 -2.84 -7.53
N ALA A 87 5.88 -3.76 -8.49
CA ALA A 87 7.11 -4.02 -9.23
C ALA A 87 7.56 -2.79 -10.05
N ASN A 88 6.60 -2.01 -10.55
CA ASN A 88 6.87 -0.76 -11.24
C ASN A 88 6.89 0.40 -10.24
N ARG A 89 8.06 0.73 -9.72
CA ARG A 89 8.20 1.81 -8.71
C ARG A 89 7.77 3.18 -9.21
N LYS A 90 7.69 3.42 -10.52
CA LYS A 90 7.20 4.70 -11.05
C LYS A 90 5.73 4.94 -10.68
N THR A 91 4.94 3.88 -10.48
CA THR A 91 3.52 4.03 -10.10
C THR A 91 3.34 4.62 -8.70
N ASP A 92 4.36 4.55 -7.83
CA ASP A 92 4.34 5.23 -6.52
C ASP A 92 4.13 6.76 -6.67
N ILE A 93 4.53 7.36 -7.81
CA ILE A 93 4.38 8.79 -8.06
C ILE A 93 2.91 9.22 -8.00
N ILE A 94 1.99 8.40 -8.48
CA ILE A 94 0.53 8.65 -8.42
C ILE A 94 0.12 8.82 -6.96
N LYS A 95 0.48 7.84 -6.14
CA LYS A 95 0.13 7.77 -4.73
C LYS A 95 0.75 8.91 -3.93
N VAL A 96 2.02 9.23 -4.20
CA VAL A 96 2.68 10.35 -3.53
C VAL A 96 2.07 11.70 -3.93
N LYS A 97 1.66 11.88 -5.19
CA LYS A 97 0.92 13.08 -5.59
C LYS A 97 -0.42 13.21 -4.86
N GLN A 98 -1.16 12.10 -4.62
CA GLN A 98 -2.34 12.12 -3.75
C GLN A 98 -1.99 12.57 -2.33
N PHE A 99 -0.94 12.01 -1.72
CA PHE A 99 -0.49 12.43 -0.38
C PHE A 99 -0.15 13.92 -0.30
N LEU A 100 0.38 14.48 -1.40
CA LEU A 100 0.69 15.91 -1.53
C LEU A 100 -0.52 16.75 -1.93
N GLY A 101 -1.67 16.15 -2.26
CA GLY A 101 -2.84 16.80 -2.84
C GLY A 101 -2.55 17.53 -4.16
N LYS A 102 -1.67 16.95 -4.99
CA LYS A 102 -1.36 17.44 -6.33
C LYS A 102 -2.22 16.69 -7.34
N SER A 103 -2.75 17.40 -8.33
CA SER A 103 -3.36 16.77 -9.50
C SER A 103 -2.29 16.07 -10.35
N ILE A 104 -2.73 15.07 -11.10
CA ILE A 104 -1.92 14.36 -12.09
C ILE A 104 -2.76 14.22 -13.36
N SER A 105 -2.17 14.56 -14.50
CA SER A 105 -2.84 14.45 -15.79
C SER A 105 -2.74 13.03 -16.36
N ASP A 106 -3.66 12.66 -17.26
CA ASP A 106 -3.63 11.37 -17.96
C ASP A 106 -2.31 11.16 -18.72
N LYS A 107 -1.76 12.24 -19.29
CA LYS A 107 -0.45 12.21 -19.96
C LYS A 107 0.66 11.83 -19.00
N GLU A 108 0.66 12.38 -17.79
CA GLU A 108 1.63 12.01 -16.76
C GLU A 108 1.42 10.56 -16.30
N ILE A 109 0.17 10.10 -16.16
CA ILE A 109 -0.13 8.70 -15.83
C ILE A 109 0.45 7.78 -16.91
N ARG A 110 0.21 8.06 -18.20
CA ARG A 110 0.71 7.24 -19.33
C ARG A 110 2.22 7.04 -19.29
N GLN A 111 2.97 8.07 -18.91
CA GLN A 111 4.44 8.05 -18.83
C GLN A 111 4.98 7.15 -17.70
N LEU A 112 4.12 6.72 -16.77
CA LEU A 112 4.51 5.81 -15.68
C LEU A 112 4.41 4.33 -16.09
N TYR A 113 3.69 4.02 -17.17
CA TYR A 113 3.46 2.66 -17.65
C TYR A 113 4.33 2.36 -18.89
N PRO A 114 4.55 1.08 -19.22
CA PRO A 114 5.37 0.70 -20.38
C PRO A 114 4.87 1.33 -21.68
N ASP A 115 5.78 1.91 -22.47
CA ASP A 115 5.43 2.58 -23.74
C ASP A 115 4.89 1.60 -24.78
N ASN A 116 5.22 0.31 -24.66
CA ASN A 116 4.79 -0.74 -25.57
C ASN A 116 3.37 -1.26 -25.32
N TRP A 117 2.67 -0.80 -24.28
CA TRP A 117 1.25 -1.08 -24.12
C TRP A 117 0.44 -0.36 -25.18
N THR A 118 -0.51 -1.08 -25.77
CA THR A 118 -1.56 -0.50 -26.60
C THR A 118 -2.47 0.41 -25.77
N ASP A 119 -3.21 1.29 -26.46
CA ASP A 119 -4.16 2.18 -25.78
C ASP A 119 -5.25 1.37 -25.06
N ASP A 120 -5.75 0.29 -25.66
CA ASP A 120 -6.74 -0.60 -25.04
C ASP A 120 -6.21 -1.29 -23.77
N GLU A 121 -4.94 -1.73 -23.76
CA GLU A 121 -4.31 -2.31 -22.57
C GLU A 121 -4.14 -1.28 -21.45
N PHE A 122 -3.87 -0.02 -21.80
CA PHE A 122 -3.67 1.06 -20.84
C PHE A 122 -4.98 1.63 -20.30
N GLU A 123 -6.05 1.67 -21.09
CA GLU A 123 -7.30 2.36 -20.74
C GLU A 123 -7.88 1.85 -19.41
N TRP A 124 -7.86 0.53 -19.18
CA TRP A 124 -8.31 -0.04 -17.91
C TRP A 124 -7.53 0.51 -16.70
N TYR A 125 -6.22 0.65 -16.81
CA TYR A 125 -5.38 1.22 -15.73
C TYR A 125 -5.61 2.72 -15.57
N LEU A 126 -5.84 3.44 -16.68
CA LEU A 126 -6.14 4.85 -16.65
C LEU A 126 -7.47 5.12 -15.94
N GLU A 127 -8.53 4.38 -16.29
CA GLU A 127 -9.84 4.47 -15.64
C GLU A 127 -9.73 4.18 -14.14
N LYS A 128 -9.04 3.10 -13.75
CA LYS A 128 -8.83 2.75 -12.34
C LYS A 128 -8.04 3.82 -11.59
N THR A 129 -7.03 4.39 -12.22
CA THR A 129 -6.26 5.49 -11.62
C THR A 129 -7.13 6.74 -11.43
N ARG A 130 -7.99 7.08 -12.39
CA ARG A 130 -8.90 8.22 -12.29
C ARG A 130 -9.95 8.02 -11.18
N GLU A 131 -10.52 6.82 -11.08
CA GLU A 131 -11.43 6.43 -10.01
C GLU A 131 -10.77 6.64 -8.64
N GLU A 132 -9.56 6.09 -8.47
CA GLU A 132 -8.76 6.23 -7.26
C GLU A 132 -8.42 7.70 -6.92
N LEU A 133 -8.04 8.50 -7.91
CA LEU A 133 -7.72 9.92 -7.74
C LEU A 133 -8.93 10.78 -7.35
N SER A 134 -10.14 10.32 -7.68
CA SER A 134 -11.39 11.00 -7.31
C SER A 134 -11.85 10.72 -5.89
N ASN A 135 -11.28 9.68 -5.25
CA ASN A 135 -11.68 9.27 -3.91
C ASN A 135 -11.09 10.22 -2.84
N PRO A 136 -11.92 10.79 -1.92
CA PRO A 136 -11.42 11.58 -0.81
C PRO A 136 -10.60 10.76 0.21
N GLU A 137 -10.82 9.44 0.26
CA GLU A 137 -10.03 8.52 1.06
C GLU A 137 -8.85 7.99 0.24
N ILE A 138 -7.65 8.10 0.81
CA ILE A 138 -6.42 7.65 0.17
C ILE A 138 -5.95 6.38 0.87
N LEU A 139 -5.92 5.27 0.13
CA LEU A 139 -5.36 4.02 0.64
C LEU A 139 -3.85 4.17 0.94
N ILE A 140 -3.46 3.81 2.16
CA ILE A 140 -2.07 3.77 2.65
C ILE A 140 -1.58 2.34 2.88
N TYR A 141 -2.49 1.38 3.07
CA TYR A 141 -2.19 -0.05 2.95
C TYR A 141 -3.15 -0.71 1.97
N CYS A 142 -2.64 -1.54 1.07
CA CYS A 142 -3.40 -2.33 0.08
C CYS A 142 -3.22 -3.83 0.31
N CYS A 143 -3.98 -4.65 -0.42
CA CYS A 143 -3.92 -6.11 -0.31
C CYS A 143 -2.48 -6.63 -0.43
N ALA A 144 -2.06 -7.39 0.58
CA ALA A 144 -0.71 -7.96 0.61
C ALA A 144 -0.46 -8.95 -0.53
N GLU A 145 -1.51 -9.53 -1.11
CA GLU A 145 -1.37 -10.57 -2.13
C GLU A 145 -1.29 -9.98 -3.54
N CYS A 146 -2.31 -9.23 -3.95
CA CYS A 146 -2.38 -8.66 -5.31
C CYS A 146 -1.92 -7.20 -5.38
N GLY A 147 -1.89 -6.45 -4.27
CA GLY A 147 -1.70 -5.00 -4.30
C GLY A 147 -2.87 -4.23 -4.89
N ASP A 148 -3.98 -4.91 -5.19
CA ASP A 148 -5.19 -4.34 -5.77
C ASP A 148 -5.97 -3.54 -4.73
N TYR A 149 -6.49 -2.38 -5.16
CA TYR A 149 -7.31 -1.47 -4.38
C TYR A 149 -8.74 -1.99 -4.21
N ASP A 150 -9.25 -2.75 -5.18
CA ASP A 150 -10.61 -3.32 -5.13
C ASP A 150 -10.73 -4.44 -4.07
N CYS A 151 -9.60 -4.96 -3.59
CA CYS A 151 -9.54 -5.88 -2.45
C CYS A 151 -9.71 -5.18 -1.09
N GLY A 152 -9.82 -3.85 -1.08
CA GLY A 152 -9.87 -3.04 0.13
C GLY A 152 -8.50 -2.76 0.72
N GLY A 153 -8.49 -2.17 1.91
CA GLY A 153 -7.27 -1.81 2.62
C GLY A 153 -7.52 -0.83 3.76
N ILE A 154 -6.46 -0.15 4.19
CA ILE A 154 -6.56 0.91 5.20
C ILE A 154 -6.36 2.25 4.52
N ALA A 155 -7.35 3.13 4.68
CA ALA A 155 -7.35 4.46 4.09
C ALA A 155 -7.21 5.57 5.14
N ILE A 156 -6.77 6.73 4.67
CA ILE A 156 -6.74 7.99 5.42
C ILE A 156 -7.54 9.05 4.68
N THR A 157 -8.06 10.02 5.43
CA THR A 157 -8.34 11.35 4.89
C THR A 157 -7.19 12.29 5.24
N ILE A 158 -6.93 13.27 4.37
CA ILE A 158 -5.88 14.27 4.57
C ILE A 158 -6.50 15.66 4.66
N ASP A 159 -6.36 16.29 5.82
CA ASP A 159 -6.66 17.71 6.01
C ASP A 159 -5.35 18.51 6.02
N LYS A 160 -5.41 19.78 5.61
CA LYS A 160 -4.25 20.68 5.58
C LYS A 160 -4.58 22.00 6.26
N THR A 161 -3.64 22.49 7.05
CA THR A 161 -3.65 23.85 7.56
C THR A 161 -2.52 24.65 6.90
N ASP A 162 -2.29 25.88 7.37
CA ASP A 162 -1.17 26.68 6.92
C ASP A 162 0.18 25.98 7.18
N ASN A 163 0.30 25.34 8.34
CA ASN A 163 1.57 24.79 8.85
C ASN A 163 1.57 23.27 9.06
N SER A 164 0.42 22.60 8.96
CA SER A 164 0.32 21.16 9.23
C SER A 164 -0.44 20.37 8.17
N VAL A 165 -0.14 19.07 8.13
CA VAL A 165 -0.88 18.06 7.39
C VAL A 165 -1.39 17.05 8.40
N ILE A 166 -2.69 16.78 8.38
CA ILE A 166 -3.35 15.90 9.35
C ILE A 166 -3.85 14.66 8.63
N TRP A 167 -3.36 13.50 9.05
CA TRP A 167 -3.90 12.21 8.63
C TRP A 167 -4.96 11.77 9.63
N THR A 168 -6.11 11.31 9.12
CA THR A 168 -7.16 10.70 9.94
C THR A 168 -7.50 9.32 9.40
N ILE A 169 -7.38 8.30 10.25
CA ILE A 169 -7.95 6.97 10.02
C ILE A 169 -9.23 6.89 10.86
N SER A 170 -10.36 6.60 10.22
CA SER A 170 -11.67 6.51 10.89
C SER A 170 -12.17 5.07 10.91
N ASN A 171 -12.84 4.69 11.99
CA ASN A 171 -13.62 3.44 12.07
C ASN A 171 -14.92 3.69 12.85
N SER A 172 -15.70 2.63 13.10
CA SER A 172 -16.94 2.72 13.87
C SER A 172 -16.74 3.22 15.30
N ASP A 173 -15.55 3.02 15.85
CA ASP A 173 -15.24 3.17 17.27
C ASP A 173 -14.51 4.49 17.58
N GLY A 174 -14.08 5.23 16.54
CA GLY A 174 -13.41 6.51 16.70
C GLY A 174 -12.52 6.90 15.53
N LYS A 175 -11.56 7.78 15.83
CA LYS A 175 -10.61 8.34 14.87
C LYS A 175 -9.20 8.29 15.44
N LEU A 176 -8.25 7.80 14.66
CA LEU A 176 -6.82 7.90 14.92
C LEU A 176 -6.26 9.04 14.08
N LYS A 177 -5.62 10.02 14.72
CA LYS A 177 -5.14 11.24 14.07
C LYS A 177 -3.64 11.41 14.27
N PHE A 178 -2.99 11.90 13.23
CA PHE A 178 -1.57 12.27 13.25
C PHE A 178 -1.41 13.64 12.60
N GLU A 179 -0.65 14.53 13.23
CA GLU A 179 -0.43 15.89 12.76
C GLU A 179 1.05 16.13 12.50
N PHE A 180 1.39 16.31 11.23
CA PHE A 180 2.75 16.50 10.77
C PHE A 180 3.04 17.96 10.46
N ASP A 181 4.30 18.36 10.64
CA ASP A 181 4.80 19.59 10.04
C ASP A 181 4.70 19.52 8.52
N LYS A 182 4.09 20.53 7.91
CA LYS A 182 3.82 20.55 6.47
C LYS A 182 5.08 20.55 5.63
N TYR A 183 6.14 21.26 6.04
CA TYR A 183 7.37 21.32 5.27
C TYR A 183 8.10 19.99 5.27
N LEU A 184 8.25 19.37 6.45
CA LEU A 184 8.89 18.06 6.59
C LEU A 184 8.09 16.95 5.88
N TYR A 185 6.75 17.01 5.95
CA TYR A 185 5.88 16.10 5.23
C TYR A 185 6.10 16.19 3.72
N PHE A 186 6.07 17.41 3.17
CA PHE A 186 6.27 17.63 1.74
C PHE A 186 7.69 17.25 1.30
N GLU A 187 8.71 17.55 2.11
CA GLU A 187 10.10 17.18 1.83
C GLU A 187 10.27 15.67 1.71
N LEU A 188 9.73 14.90 2.66
CA LEU A 188 9.78 13.43 2.65
C LEU A 188 9.24 12.85 1.34
N PHE A 189 8.05 13.30 0.93
CA PHE A 189 7.36 12.78 -0.24
C PHE A 189 7.96 13.27 -1.56
N ASN A 190 8.41 14.53 -1.65
CA ASN A 190 9.13 15.00 -2.84
C ASN A 190 10.45 14.24 -3.02
N ARG A 191 11.15 13.91 -1.93
CA ARG A 191 12.35 13.06 -1.98
C ARG A 191 12.04 11.64 -2.48
N HIS A 192 10.87 11.09 -2.11
CA HIS A 192 10.43 9.79 -2.64
C HIS A 192 10.19 9.83 -4.15
N ILE A 193 9.53 10.88 -4.67
CA ILE A 193 9.35 11.07 -6.12
C ILE A 193 10.69 11.06 -6.85
N GLN A 194 11.68 11.83 -6.36
CA GLN A 194 13.01 11.88 -6.96
C GLN A 194 13.69 10.49 -7.02
N ASN A 195 13.54 9.68 -5.97
CA ASN A 195 14.08 8.31 -5.95
C ASN A 195 13.35 7.36 -6.92
N CYS A 196 12.08 7.64 -7.27
CA CYS A 196 11.32 6.85 -8.24
C CYS A 196 11.68 7.22 -9.68
N GLU A 197 11.93 8.51 -9.95
CA GLU A 197 12.35 9.00 -11.27
C GLU A 197 13.80 8.62 -11.59
N TYR A 198 14.67 8.63 -10.58
CA TYR A 198 16.10 8.38 -10.71
C TYR A 198 16.58 7.31 -9.71
N PRO A 199 16.24 6.03 -9.92
CA PRO A 199 16.70 4.95 -9.06
C PRO A 199 18.24 4.84 -9.11
N LYS A 200 18.87 4.80 -7.94
CA LYS A 200 20.31 4.57 -7.79
C LYS A 200 20.69 3.11 -8.02
#